data_AF-A0A3D4B5W9-F1
#
_entry.id   AF-A0A3D4B5W9-F1
#
_cell.length_a   1.000
_cell.length_b   1.000
_cell.length_c   1.000
_cell.angle_alpha   90.00
_cell.angle_beta   90.00
_cell.angle_gamma   90.00
#
_symmetry.space_group_name_H-M   'P 1'
#
loop_
_entity.id
_entity.type
_entity.pdbx_description
1 polymer ?
#
loop_
_entity_poly.entity_id
_entity_poly.type
_entity_poly.pdbx_seq_one_letter_code
_entity_poly.pdbx_strand_id
1 'polypeptide(L)'
;MKYPLVYQLISLCLFLLISPAHAPGQTLQPQQSADLPVYLETSATPDLNPVMAVPASELKEVVAHYSADRDGLRRRYDVQYSPARRERLQAFYKDWSSHLQEIDFNRLGIEGRIDYVLLNNELRYELELLNREEKLVNEMQVFIPFASDIIDLDEARRRLERVDPPVVATTLNTLPELIEQARKAVEATLEKEE
;
A
#
# COMPACT_ATOMS: atom_id res chain seq x y z
N MET A 1 -0.92 -9.43 31.34
CA MET A 1 -0.33 -10.08 30.15
C MET A 1 0.74 -9.16 29.60
N LYS A 2 1.95 -9.67 29.51
CA LYS A 2 3.19 -8.93 29.25
C LYS A 2 3.61 -9.18 27.78
N TYR A 3 4.05 -8.13 27.08
CA TYR A 3 4.73 -8.23 25.78
C TYR A 3 5.96 -9.17 25.88
N PRO A 4 6.44 -9.78 24.78
CA PRO A 4 7.47 -9.09 23.99
C PRO A 4 7.56 -9.42 22.49
N LEU A 5 7.88 -8.37 21.72
CA LEU A 5 8.75 -8.37 20.55
C LEU A 5 10.20 -8.62 20.99
N VAL A 6 10.78 -9.81 20.78
CA VAL A 6 12.24 -10.06 20.68
C VAL A 6 12.40 -11.47 20.11
N TYR A 7 12.74 -11.63 18.82
CA TYR A 7 13.46 -12.80 18.28
C TYR A 7 13.93 -12.47 16.85
N GLN A 8 14.79 -11.45 16.74
CA GLN A 8 15.84 -11.45 15.72
C GLN A 8 17.08 -12.04 16.40
N LEU A 9 17.79 -12.91 15.67
CA LEU A 9 19.00 -13.64 16.04
C LEU A 9 18.77 -15.02 16.71
N ILE A 10 19.53 -15.99 16.19
CA ILE A 10 19.75 -17.35 16.67
C ILE A 10 18.82 -18.40 16.03
N SER A 11 19.12 -18.74 14.77
CA SER A 11 18.96 -20.11 14.26
C SER A 11 20.18 -20.40 13.37
N LEU A 12 21.22 -20.97 13.97
CA LEU A 12 21.51 -22.41 13.91
C LEU A 12 22.33 -22.74 12.64
N CYS A 13 23.61 -22.37 12.67
CA CYS A 13 24.61 -22.90 11.74
C CYS A 13 25.48 -23.89 12.54
N LEU A 14 25.11 -25.16 12.50
CA LEU A 14 26.00 -26.26 12.86
C LEU A 14 25.66 -27.45 11.97
N PHE A 15 26.33 -27.54 10.82
CA PHE A 15 26.57 -28.82 10.16
C PHE A 15 28.07 -29.06 10.12
N LEU A 16 28.45 -30.19 10.68
CA LEU A 16 29.80 -30.69 10.91
C LEU A 16 30.47 -31.20 9.61
N LEU A 17 31.78 -30.95 9.56
CA LEU A 17 32.88 -31.84 9.13
C LEU A 17 32.83 -32.46 7.72
N ILE A 18 33.63 -31.87 6.82
CA ILE A 18 34.40 -32.62 5.81
C ILE A 18 35.82 -32.01 5.76
N SER A 19 36.84 -32.79 6.13
CA SER A 19 38.27 -32.44 6.00
C SER A 19 38.81 -32.86 4.62
N PRO A 20 40.08 -32.55 4.24
CA PRO A 20 40.40 -31.89 2.98
C PRO A 20 40.95 -32.85 1.92
N ALA A 21 40.36 -32.86 0.72
CA ALA A 21 41.03 -33.43 -0.44
C ALA A 21 42.03 -32.42 -0.99
N HIS A 22 43.31 -32.79 -0.96
CA HIS A 22 44.41 -32.08 -1.62
C HIS A 22 44.11 -31.94 -3.12
N ALA A 23 43.92 -30.71 -3.59
CA ALA A 23 44.08 -30.34 -4.99
C ALA A 23 45.44 -29.65 -5.16
N PRO A 24 46.22 -29.99 -6.19
CA PRO A 24 47.56 -29.42 -6.40
C PRO A 24 47.48 -27.90 -6.58
N GLY A 25 48.41 -27.19 -5.94
CA GLY A 25 48.51 -25.74 -5.96
C GLY A 25 48.57 -25.21 -7.39
N GLN A 26 47.53 -24.47 -7.77
CA GLN A 26 47.63 -23.55 -8.89
C GLN A 26 48.43 -22.35 -8.40
N THR A 27 49.60 -22.16 -9.02
CA THR A 27 50.34 -20.91 -8.97
C THR A 27 49.39 -19.76 -9.31
N LEU A 28 49.18 -18.85 -8.37
CA LEU A 28 48.55 -17.56 -8.67
C LEU A 28 49.46 -16.83 -9.66
N GLN A 29 49.09 -16.83 -10.94
CA GLN A 29 49.68 -15.90 -11.90
C GLN A 29 49.38 -14.47 -11.42
N PRO A 30 50.36 -13.54 -11.48
CA PRO A 30 50.11 -12.16 -11.16
C PRO A 30 48.96 -11.66 -12.04
N GLN A 31 47.96 -11.11 -11.37
CA GLN A 31 46.75 -10.53 -11.91
C GLN A 31 47.09 -9.66 -13.12
N GLN A 32 46.84 -10.16 -14.33
CA GLN A 32 46.75 -9.29 -15.50
C GLN A 32 45.61 -8.33 -15.21
N SER A 33 45.97 -7.09 -14.93
CA SER A 33 45.06 -5.95 -14.91
C SER A 33 44.50 -5.78 -16.32
N ALA A 34 43.50 -6.60 -16.66
CA ALA A 34 42.59 -6.29 -17.74
C ALA A 34 41.86 -5.02 -17.31
N ASP A 35 42.01 -3.98 -18.13
CA ASP A 35 41.39 -2.66 -17.99
C ASP A 35 40.00 -2.74 -17.36
N LEU A 36 39.92 -2.39 -16.07
CA LEU A 36 38.65 -2.06 -15.45
C LEU A 36 38.29 -0.68 -15.99
N PRO A 37 37.17 -0.53 -16.75
CA PRO A 37 36.72 0.80 -17.11
C PRO A 37 36.42 1.55 -15.80
N VAL A 38 37.15 2.64 -15.61
CA VAL A 38 36.90 3.60 -14.55
C VAL A 38 35.49 4.14 -14.76
N TYR A 39 34.54 3.76 -13.91
CA TYR A 39 33.18 4.30 -13.88
C TYR A 39 33.16 5.72 -13.29
N LEU A 40 33.97 6.63 -13.84
CA LEU A 40 33.77 8.06 -13.66
C LEU A 40 33.02 8.58 -14.89
N GLU A 41 31.80 8.08 -15.08
CA GLU A 41 30.86 8.73 -16.01
C GLU A 41 30.40 10.04 -15.38
N THR A 42 30.92 11.16 -15.89
CA THR A 42 30.53 12.53 -15.53
C THR A 42 29.24 12.97 -16.22
N SER A 43 28.28 12.06 -16.38
CA SER A 43 26.97 12.39 -16.96
C SER A 43 25.89 12.23 -15.89
N ALA A 44 25.09 13.29 -15.69
CA ALA A 44 24.00 13.30 -14.71
C ALA A 44 22.80 12.42 -15.14
N THR A 45 22.89 11.77 -16.29
CA THR A 45 21.81 11.01 -16.91
C THR A 45 22.31 9.61 -17.29
N PRO A 46 21.71 8.54 -16.77
CA PRO A 46 22.13 7.18 -17.11
C PRO A 46 21.90 6.86 -18.59
N ASP A 47 22.75 6.01 -19.18
CA ASP A 47 22.52 5.44 -20.51
C ASP A 47 21.23 4.59 -20.50
N LEU A 48 20.30 4.90 -21.40
CA LEU A 48 18.99 4.28 -21.49
C LEU A 48 18.96 3.07 -22.43
N ASN A 49 19.98 2.89 -23.28
CA ASN A 49 20.08 1.75 -24.18
C ASN A 49 19.92 0.38 -23.48
N PRO A 50 20.59 0.11 -22.34
CA PRO A 50 20.39 -1.16 -21.63
C PRO A 50 18.97 -1.34 -21.10
N VAL A 51 18.28 -0.26 -20.72
CA VAL A 51 16.89 -0.31 -20.22
C VAL A 51 15.91 -0.59 -21.35
N MET A 52 16.15 -0.01 -22.53
CA MET A 52 15.32 -0.23 -23.71
C MET A 52 15.47 -1.63 -24.32
N ALA A 53 16.56 -2.34 -24.03
CA ALA A 53 16.84 -3.68 -24.54
C ALA A 53 16.16 -4.81 -23.76
N VAL A 54 15.55 -4.53 -22.60
CA VAL A 54 14.84 -5.53 -21.79
C VAL A 54 13.52 -5.92 -22.48
N PRO A 55 13.18 -7.22 -22.58
CA PRO A 55 11.90 -7.64 -23.13
C PRO A 55 10.75 -6.99 -22.33
N ALA A 56 9.87 -6.27 -23.03
CA ALA A 56 8.74 -5.62 -22.40
C ALA A 56 7.66 -6.64 -22.03
N SER A 57 7.14 -6.52 -20.80
CA SER A 57 5.97 -7.26 -20.34
C SER A 57 4.74 -6.99 -21.20
N GLU A 58 3.98 -8.05 -21.52
CA GLU A 58 2.68 -7.95 -22.19
C GLU A 58 1.65 -7.19 -21.36
N LEU A 59 1.85 -7.07 -20.05
CA LEU A 59 0.97 -6.35 -19.12
C LEU A 59 1.42 -4.92 -18.82
N LYS A 60 2.50 -4.44 -19.44
CA LYS A 60 3.02 -3.08 -19.19
C LYS A 60 1.94 -2.00 -19.28
N GLU A 61 1.17 -1.99 -20.36
CA GLU A 61 0.11 -0.99 -20.55
C GLU A 61 -1.07 -1.21 -19.59
N VAL A 62 -1.37 -2.47 -19.23
CA VAL A 62 -2.40 -2.80 -18.23
C VAL A 62 -2.02 -2.21 -16.87
N VAL A 63 -0.77 -2.37 -16.44
CA VAL A 63 -0.25 -1.82 -15.18
C VAL A 63 -0.22 -0.29 -15.22
N ALA A 64 0.13 0.31 -16.36
CA ALA A 64 0.12 1.76 -16.54
C ALA A 64 -1.30 2.34 -16.41
N HIS A 65 -2.29 1.72 -17.06
CA HIS A 65 -3.69 2.10 -16.96
C HIS A 65 -4.23 1.94 -15.53
N TYR A 66 -3.97 0.80 -14.89
CA TYR A 66 -4.34 0.57 -13.50
C TYR A 66 -3.79 1.68 -12.59
N SER A 67 -2.52 2.02 -12.74
CA SER A 67 -1.84 3.03 -11.92
C SER A 67 -2.46 4.41 -12.13
N ALA A 68 -2.68 4.81 -13.39
CA ALA A 68 -3.28 6.09 -13.73
C ALA A 68 -4.72 6.22 -13.20
N ASP A 69 -5.53 5.17 -13.36
CA ASP A 69 -6.91 5.17 -12.89
C ASP A 69 -7.00 5.16 -11.36
N ARG A 70 -6.16 4.35 -10.69
CA ARG A 70 -6.07 4.32 -9.23
C ARG A 70 -5.70 5.70 -8.69
N ASP A 71 -4.72 6.35 -9.29
CA ASP A 71 -4.28 7.68 -8.87
C ASP A 71 -5.37 8.73 -9.09
N GLY A 72 -6.06 8.69 -10.23
CA GLY A 72 -7.20 9.57 -10.50
C GLY A 72 -8.33 9.35 -9.50
N LEU A 73 -8.63 8.09 -9.18
CA LEU A 73 -9.69 7.73 -8.25
C LEU A 73 -9.36 8.14 -6.82
N ARG A 74 -8.12 7.92 -6.36
CA ARG A 74 -7.65 8.32 -5.03
C ARG A 74 -7.64 9.84 -4.84
N ARG A 75 -7.37 10.61 -5.90
CA ARG A 75 -7.46 12.09 -5.85
C ARG A 75 -8.91 12.57 -5.78
N ARG A 76 -9.82 11.88 -6.46
CA ARG A 76 -11.26 12.21 -6.46
C ARG A 76 -11.93 11.83 -5.13
N TYR A 77 -11.52 10.71 -4.55
CA TYR A 77 -12.06 10.16 -3.30
C TYR A 77 -10.95 10.09 -2.23
N ASP A 78 -10.61 11.24 -1.67
CA ASP A 78 -9.54 11.46 -0.70
C ASP A 78 -10.05 11.81 0.71
N VAL A 79 -11.37 11.89 0.92
CA VAL A 79 -11.98 12.00 2.25
C VAL A 79 -11.74 10.70 3.02
N GLN A 80 -10.82 10.74 3.98
CA GLN A 80 -10.46 9.57 4.77
C GLN A 80 -11.66 9.07 5.59
N TYR A 81 -11.74 7.75 5.77
CA TYR A 81 -12.82 7.06 6.49
C TYR A 81 -14.24 7.24 5.92
N SER A 82 -14.40 7.99 4.82
CA SER A 82 -15.68 8.13 4.11
C SER A 82 -16.19 6.79 3.59
N PRO A 83 -17.45 6.41 3.87
CA PRO A 83 -18.09 5.25 3.25
C PRO A 83 -18.09 5.34 1.72
N ALA A 84 -18.37 6.52 1.16
CA ALA A 84 -18.42 6.72 -0.29
C ALA A 84 -17.05 6.49 -0.96
N ARG A 85 -15.97 6.95 -0.32
CA ARG A 85 -14.60 6.64 -0.75
C ARG A 85 -14.34 5.14 -0.74
N ARG A 86 -14.66 4.47 0.37
CA ARG A 86 -14.39 3.04 0.57
C ARG A 86 -15.14 2.20 -0.46
N GLU A 87 -16.43 2.43 -0.63
CA GLU A 87 -17.28 1.73 -1.59
C GLU A 87 -16.75 1.89 -3.01
N ARG A 88 -16.36 3.11 -3.40
CA ARG A 88 -15.84 3.35 -4.74
C ARG A 88 -14.52 2.63 -4.99
N LEU A 89 -13.58 2.67 -4.04
CA LEU A 89 -12.29 1.98 -4.15
C LEU A 89 -12.48 0.45 -4.13
N GLN A 90 -13.37 -0.08 -3.29
CA GLN A 90 -13.69 -1.51 -3.28
C GLN A 90 -14.24 -1.97 -4.62
N ALA A 91 -15.18 -1.23 -5.21
CA ALA A 91 -15.72 -1.52 -6.53
C ALA A 91 -14.59 -1.52 -7.59
N PHE A 92 -13.77 -0.47 -7.60
CA PHE A 92 -12.62 -0.37 -8.50
C PHE A 92 -11.67 -1.57 -8.42
N TYR A 93 -11.22 -1.96 -7.23
CA TYR A 93 -10.30 -3.09 -7.09
C TYR A 93 -10.95 -4.43 -7.43
N LYS A 94 -12.24 -4.60 -7.16
CA LYS A 94 -12.99 -5.81 -7.55
C LYS A 94 -13.13 -5.90 -9.08
N ASP A 95 -13.47 -4.80 -9.74
CA ASP A 95 -13.60 -4.74 -11.19
C ASP A 95 -12.26 -5.05 -11.88
N TRP A 96 -11.16 -4.43 -11.42
CA TRP A 96 -9.81 -4.72 -11.92
C TRP A 96 -9.38 -6.16 -11.67
N SER A 97 -9.71 -6.72 -10.50
CA SER A 97 -9.44 -8.14 -10.20
C SER A 97 -10.20 -9.07 -11.14
N SER A 98 -11.46 -8.77 -11.45
CA SER A 98 -12.26 -9.52 -12.41
C SER A 98 -11.63 -9.49 -13.81
N HIS A 99 -11.28 -8.30 -14.30
CA HIS A 99 -10.65 -8.17 -15.62
C HIS A 99 -9.27 -8.83 -15.71
N LEU A 100 -8.48 -8.77 -14.62
CA LEU A 100 -7.19 -9.45 -14.58
C LEU A 100 -7.35 -10.98 -14.72
N GLN A 101 -8.39 -11.56 -14.11
CA GLN A 101 -8.67 -13.00 -14.18
C GLN A 101 -9.11 -13.49 -15.58
N GLU A 102 -9.51 -12.58 -16.48
CA GLU A 102 -9.84 -12.92 -17.87
C GLU A 102 -8.58 -13.17 -18.72
N ILE A 103 -7.40 -12.76 -18.25
CA ILE A 103 -6.13 -12.94 -18.95
C ILE A 103 -5.64 -14.39 -18.82
N ASP A 104 -5.34 -15.03 -19.94
CA ASP A 104 -4.74 -16.37 -19.95
C ASP A 104 -3.28 -16.34 -19.48
N PHE A 105 -3.10 -16.57 -18.18
CA PHE A 105 -1.79 -16.58 -17.50
C PHE A 105 -0.76 -17.51 -18.17
N ASN A 106 -1.20 -18.61 -18.77
CA ASN A 106 -0.28 -19.59 -19.38
C ASN A 106 0.32 -19.08 -20.69
N ARG A 107 -0.34 -18.12 -21.35
CA ARG A 107 0.11 -17.52 -22.60
C ARG A 107 1.08 -16.35 -22.43
N LEU A 108 1.23 -15.83 -21.21
CA LEU A 108 2.15 -14.73 -20.91
C LEU A 108 3.62 -15.20 -20.94
N GLY A 109 4.54 -14.31 -21.31
CA GLY A 109 5.97 -14.48 -21.08
C GLY A 109 6.33 -14.43 -19.59
N ILE A 110 7.63 -14.56 -19.26
CA ILE A 110 8.10 -14.49 -17.87
C ILE A 110 7.77 -13.11 -17.27
N GLU A 111 8.06 -12.03 -18.00
CA GLU A 111 7.81 -10.66 -17.56
C GLU A 111 6.29 -10.41 -17.34
N GLY A 112 5.44 -10.81 -18.28
CA GLY A 112 3.99 -10.71 -18.12
C GLY A 112 3.46 -11.52 -16.92
N ARG A 113 4.02 -12.71 -16.66
CA ARG A 113 3.63 -13.49 -15.47
C ARG A 113 4.05 -12.83 -14.16
N ILE A 114 5.21 -12.18 -14.12
CA ILE A 114 5.65 -11.42 -12.95
C ILE A 114 4.67 -10.27 -12.68
N ASP A 115 4.39 -9.45 -13.68
CA ASP A 115 3.46 -8.32 -13.56
C ASP A 115 2.05 -8.77 -13.16
N TYR A 116 1.58 -9.89 -13.71
CA TYR A 116 0.28 -10.47 -13.35
C TYR A 116 0.23 -10.78 -11.86
N VAL A 117 1.25 -11.48 -11.34
CA VAL A 117 1.29 -11.89 -9.92
C VAL A 117 1.39 -10.67 -9.01
N LEU A 118 2.22 -9.69 -9.38
CA LEU A 118 2.37 -8.44 -8.62
C LEU A 118 1.07 -7.65 -8.57
N LEU A 119 0.42 -7.44 -9.73
CA LEU A 119 -0.85 -6.72 -9.81
C LEU A 119 -1.96 -7.45 -9.04
N ASN A 120 -2.06 -8.77 -9.17
CA ASN A 120 -3.04 -9.56 -8.43
C ASN A 120 -2.82 -9.48 -6.90
N ASN A 121 -1.56 -9.47 -6.46
CA ASN A 121 -1.24 -9.30 -5.04
C ASN A 121 -1.62 -7.90 -4.55
N GLU A 122 -1.26 -6.85 -5.28
CA GLU A 122 -1.62 -5.46 -4.98
C GLU A 122 -3.15 -5.30 -4.83
N LEU A 123 -3.94 -5.79 -5.80
CA LEU A 123 -5.40 -5.69 -5.76
C LEU A 123 -6.01 -6.36 -4.53
N ARG A 124 -5.50 -7.55 -4.17
CA ARG A 124 -5.93 -8.27 -2.97
C ARG A 124 -5.53 -7.53 -1.69
N TYR A 125 -4.29 -7.04 -1.64
CA TYR A 125 -3.77 -6.30 -0.50
C TYR A 125 -4.59 -5.03 -0.24
N GLU A 126 -4.88 -4.27 -1.28
CA GLU A 126 -5.67 -3.03 -1.19
C GLU A 126 -7.11 -3.28 -0.73
N LEU A 127 -7.75 -4.37 -1.20
CA LEU A 127 -9.06 -4.79 -0.71
C LEU A 127 -9.04 -5.15 0.79
N GLU A 128 -8.03 -5.90 1.23
CA GLU A 128 -7.86 -6.23 2.65
C GLU A 128 -7.61 -4.99 3.51
N LEU A 129 -6.88 -4.01 3.00
CA LEU A 129 -6.65 -2.74 3.68
C LEU A 129 -7.97 -1.97 3.88
N LEU A 130 -8.82 -1.89 2.85
CA LEU A 130 -10.15 -1.27 2.97
C LEU A 130 -11.06 -2.03 3.94
N ASN A 131 -11.02 -3.36 3.94
CA ASN A 131 -11.79 -4.17 4.89
C ASN A 131 -11.32 -3.96 6.34
N ARG A 132 -10.00 -3.79 6.55
CA ARG A 132 -9.46 -3.46 7.86
C ARG A 132 -9.88 -2.06 8.30
N GLU A 133 -9.79 -1.08 7.40
CA GLU A 133 -10.24 0.29 7.66
C GLU A 133 -11.70 0.31 8.11
N GLU A 134 -12.59 -0.40 7.41
CA GLU A 134 -14.00 -0.51 7.79
C GLU A 134 -14.22 -1.06 9.21
N LYS A 135 -13.51 -2.13 9.57
CA LYS A 135 -13.58 -2.70 10.91
C LYS A 135 -13.15 -1.69 11.97
N LEU A 136 -12.02 -1.01 11.73
CA LEU A 136 -11.52 0.02 12.64
C LEU A 136 -12.51 1.18 12.78
N VAL A 137 -13.11 1.66 11.69
CA VAL A 137 -14.12 2.72 11.74
C VAL A 137 -15.33 2.27 12.58
N ASN A 138 -15.82 1.05 12.37
CA ASN A 138 -16.95 0.51 13.12
C ASN A 138 -16.64 0.36 14.62
N GLU A 139 -15.43 -0.07 14.97
CA GLU A 139 -14.96 -0.17 16.36
C GLU A 139 -14.82 1.23 17.00
N MET A 140 -14.31 2.20 16.26
CA MET A 140 -14.12 3.56 16.74
C MET A 140 -15.41 4.36 16.86
N GLN A 141 -16.45 4.04 16.08
CA GLN A 141 -17.66 4.85 15.94
C GLN A 141 -18.31 5.25 17.27
N VAL A 142 -18.25 4.37 18.28
CA VAL A 142 -18.79 4.62 19.62
C VAL A 142 -18.03 5.76 20.33
N PHE A 143 -16.73 5.92 20.06
CA PHE A 143 -15.87 6.92 20.67
C PHE A 143 -15.81 8.24 19.89
N ILE A 144 -16.16 8.23 18.61
CA ILE A 144 -16.14 9.41 17.73
C ILE A 144 -17.49 9.61 17.01
N PRO A 145 -18.61 9.72 17.75
CA PRO A 145 -19.95 9.78 17.16
C PRO A 145 -20.20 11.01 16.28
N PHE A 146 -19.39 12.06 16.44
CA PHE A 146 -19.45 13.30 15.65
C PHE A 146 -18.70 13.21 14.31
N ALA A 147 -17.93 12.15 14.07
CA ALA A 147 -17.08 12.04 12.89
C ALA A 147 -17.89 11.99 11.58
N SER A 148 -19.08 11.38 11.59
CA SER A 148 -19.96 11.31 10.43
C SER A 148 -20.35 12.69 9.93
N ASP A 149 -20.71 13.61 10.84
CA ASP A 149 -21.12 14.97 10.46
C ASP A 149 -19.99 15.72 9.76
N ILE A 150 -18.74 15.55 10.23
CA ILE A 150 -17.56 16.17 9.62
C ILE A 150 -17.26 15.56 8.25
N ILE A 151 -17.33 14.23 8.15
CA ILE A 151 -17.12 13.49 6.89
C ILE A 151 -18.16 13.92 5.85
N ASP A 152 -19.43 13.99 6.23
CA ASP A 152 -20.53 14.36 5.35
C ASP A 152 -20.41 15.80 4.85
N LEU A 153 -19.97 16.73 5.70
CA LEU A 153 -19.67 18.11 5.29
C LEU A 153 -18.51 18.18 4.29
N ASP A 154 -17.42 17.43 4.49
CA ASP A 154 -16.29 17.43 3.53
C ASP A 154 -16.66 16.76 2.20
N GLU A 155 -17.44 15.69 2.27
CA GLU A 155 -18.02 15.00 1.12
C GLU A 155 -18.93 15.92 0.29
N ALA A 156 -19.87 16.61 0.93
CA ALA A 156 -20.75 17.58 0.26
C ALA A 156 -19.95 18.73 -0.39
N ARG A 157 -18.91 19.22 0.31
CA ARG A 157 -17.99 20.22 -0.22
C ARG A 157 -17.26 19.73 -1.47
N ARG A 158 -16.77 18.50 -1.47
CA ARG A 158 -16.07 17.91 -2.64
C ARG A 158 -16.98 17.62 -3.82
N ARG A 159 -18.24 17.30 -3.55
CA ARG A 159 -19.27 17.15 -4.59
C ARG A 159 -19.80 18.48 -5.11
N LEU A 160 -19.33 19.60 -4.59
CA LEU A 160 -19.79 20.95 -4.92
C LEU A 160 -21.31 21.09 -4.75
N GLU A 161 -21.84 20.41 -3.74
CA GLU A 161 -23.26 20.53 -3.39
C GLU A 161 -23.56 21.97 -2.96
N ARG A 162 -24.78 22.43 -3.25
CA ARG A 162 -25.21 23.75 -2.86
C ARG A 162 -25.33 23.80 -1.33
N VAL A 163 -24.55 24.69 -0.72
CA VAL A 163 -24.57 24.90 0.72
C VAL A 163 -25.86 25.62 1.15
N ASP A 164 -26.52 25.09 2.17
CA ASP A 164 -27.54 25.79 2.97
C ASP A 164 -26.84 26.39 4.21
N PRO A 165 -26.60 27.71 4.26
CA PRO A 165 -25.76 28.29 5.31
C PRO A 165 -26.35 28.15 6.72
N PRO A 166 -27.66 28.39 6.97
CA PRO A 166 -28.27 28.11 8.27
C PRO A 166 -28.06 26.67 8.76
N VAL A 167 -28.31 25.67 7.90
CA VAL A 167 -28.17 24.25 8.28
C VAL A 167 -26.73 23.92 8.64
N VAL A 168 -25.78 24.29 7.77
CA VAL A 168 -24.35 24.03 8.02
C VAL A 168 -23.86 24.75 9.29
N ALA A 169 -24.30 25.98 9.52
CA ALA A 169 -23.94 26.72 10.74
C ALA A 169 -24.48 26.01 11.99
N THR A 170 -25.69 25.47 11.96
CA THR A 170 -26.24 24.68 13.06
C THR A 170 -25.41 23.42 13.31
N THR A 171 -25.10 22.63 12.29
CA THR A 171 -24.26 21.42 12.41
C THR A 171 -22.89 21.74 12.98
N LEU A 172 -22.22 22.78 12.48
CA LEU A 172 -20.91 23.19 12.99
C LEU A 172 -20.97 23.66 14.44
N ASN A 173 -22.07 24.30 14.85
CA ASN A 173 -22.24 24.80 16.21
C ASN A 173 -22.54 23.68 17.22
N THR A 174 -23.08 22.53 16.77
CA THR A 174 -23.32 21.36 17.65
C THR A 174 -22.07 20.51 17.87
N LEU A 175 -21.09 20.53 16.95
CA LEU A 175 -19.89 19.70 17.03
C LEU A 175 -19.10 19.84 18.35
N PRO A 176 -18.81 21.05 18.89
CA PRO A 176 -18.06 21.17 20.14
C PRO A 176 -18.72 20.46 21.31
N GLU A 177 -20.05 20.50 21.38
CA GLU A 177 -20.81 19.82 22.43
C GLU A 177 -20.74 18.29 22.28
N LEU A 178 -20.91 17.77 21.05
CA LEU A 178 -20.77 16.34 20.77
C LEU A 178 -19.36 15.81 21.10
N ILE A 179 -18.33 16.59 20.78
CA ILE A 179 -16.94 16.26 21.10
C ILE A 179 -16.75 16.19 22.63
N GLU A 180 -17.32 17.13 23.39
CA GLU A 180 -17.21 17.08 24.85
C GLU A 180 -17.98 15.92 25.47
N GLN A 181 -19.17 15.61 24.94
CA GLN A 181 -19.94 14.45 25.39
C GLN A 181 -19.18 13.15 25.12
N ALA A 182 -18.58 13.02 23.95
CA ALA A 182 -17.74 11.86 23.60
C ALA A 182 -16.53 11.74 24.54
N ARG A 183 -15.83 12.85 24.82
CA ARG A 183 -14.71 12.88 25.77
C ARG A 183 -15.12 12.38 27.15
N LYS A 184 -16.19 12.94 27.73
CA LYS A 184 -16.70 12.54 29.05
C LYS A 184 -17.14 11.08 29.09
N ALA A 185 -17.74 10.58 28.00
CA ALA A 185 -18.15 9.18 27.92
C ALA A 185 -16.94 8.23 27.95
N VAL A 186 -15.86 8.58 27.24
CA VAL A 186 -14.59 7.84 27.28
C VAL A 186 -13.97 7.89 28.68
N GLU A 187 -13.85 9.07 29.29
CA GLU A 187 -13.32 9.23 30.67
C GLU A 187 -14.10 8.37 31.67
N ALA A 188 -15.43 8.43 31.65
CA ALA A 188 -16.28 7.64 32.55
C ALA A 188 -16.23 6.12 32.29
N THR A 189 -15.79 5.68 31.11
CA THR A 189 -15.58 4.26 30.82
C THR A 189 -14.27 3.78 31.42
N LEU A 190 -13.21 4.60 31.33
CA LEU A 190 -11.90 4.31 31.92
C LEU A 190 -11.97 4.23 33.46
N GLU A 191 -12.68 5.16 34.10
CA GLU A 191 -12.86 5.16 35.57
C GLU A 191 -13.62 3.95 36.12
N LYS A 192 -14.40 3.24 35.29
CA LYS A 192 -15.14 2.03 35.70
C LYS A 192 -14.33 0.75 35.56
N GLU A 193 -13.24 0.79 34.82
CA GLU A 193 -12.34 -0.36 34.60
C GLU A 193 -11.20 -0.42 35.64
N GLU A 194 -10.98 0.67 36.40
CA GLU A 194 -10.10 0.75 37.58
C GLU A 194 -10.79 0.29 38.88
#